data_AF-A0A0C1J2V7-F1
#
_entry.id   AF-A0A0C1J2V7-F1
#
_cell.length_a   1.000
_cell.length_b   1.000
_cell.length_c   1.000
_cell.angle_alpha   90.00
_cell.angle_beta   90.00
_cell.angle_gamma   90.00
#
_symmetry.space_group_name_H-M   'P 1'
#
loop_
_entity.id
_entity.type
_entity.pdbx_description
1 polymer ?
#
loop_
_entity_poly.entity_id
_entity_poly.type
_entity_poly.pdbx_seq_one_letter_code
_entity_poly.pdbx_strand_id
1 'polypeptide(L)' 'MGMILLAFGLVLIVEGLAYALAPSLIERMLEALRALPEQARRLVGLLCVISGLILVWGAYQAGF' A
#
# COMPACT_ATOMS: atom_id res chain seq x y z
N MET A 1 -0.56 16.74 -14.66
CA MET A 1 -0.54 17.36 -13.32
C MET A 1 -1.71 16.92 -12.44
N GLY A 2 -2.97 17.05 -12.90
CA GLY A 2 -4.14 16.65 -12.10
C GLY A 2 -4.18 15.19 -11.65
N MET A 3 -3.74 14.24 -12.49
CA MET A 3 -3.73 12.82 -12.14
C MET A 3 -2.77 12.46 -11.01
N ILE A 4 -1.66 13.20 -10.88
CA ILE A 4 -0.71 13.04 -9.76
C ILE A 4 -1.38 13.49 -8.46
N LEU A 5 -2.04 14.66 -8.47
CA LEU A 5 -2.78 15.16 -7.30
C LEU A 5 -3.91 14.20 -6.90
N LEU A 6 -4.63 13.62 -7.88
CA LEU A 6 -5.66 12.63 -7.63
C LEU A 6 -5.08 11.36 -6.97
N ALA A 7 -4.01 10.80 -7.54
CA ALA A 7 -3.36 9.60 -7.00
C ALA A 7 -2.87 9.84 -5.57
N PHE A 8 -2.19 10.96 -5.31
CA PHE A 8 -1.76 11.32 -3.97
C PHE A 8 -2.94 11.58 -3.01
N GLY A 9 -3.99 12.26 -3.46
CA GLY A 9 -5.19 12.50 -2.65
C GLY A 9 -5.88 11.22 -2.24
N LEU A 10 -6.02 10.26 -3.16
CA LEU A 10 -6.59 8.94 -2.86
C LEU A 10 -5.73 8.16 -1.86
N VAL A 11 -4.41 8.15 -2.03
CA VAL A 11 -3.49 7.51 -1.07
C VAL A 11 -3.66 8.13 0.32
N LEU A 12 -3.70 9.47 0.42
CA LEU A 12 -3.88 10.16 1.71
C LEU A 12 -5.23 9.86 2.36
N ILE A 13 -6.30 9.78 1.58
CA ILE A 13 -7.63 9.41 2.10
C ILE A 13 -7.61 7.98 2.63
N VAL A 14 -7.09 7.03 1.85
CA VAL A 14 -7.05 5.60 2.24
C VAL A 14 -6.17 5.39 3.48
N GLU A 15 -4.96 5.96 3.49
CA GLU A 15 -4.06 5.92 4.64
C GLU A 15 -4.70 6.58 5.87
N GLY A 16 -5.22 7.80 5.73
CA GLY A 16 -5.88 8.54 6.80
C GLY A 16 -7.07 7.80 7.40
N LEU A 17 -7.87 7.15 6.58
CA LEU A 17 -8.99 6.31 7.03
C LEU A 17 -8.49 5.08 7.81
N ALA A 18 -7.41 4.44 7.37
CA ALA A 18 -6.84 3.32 8.08
C ALA A 18 -6.40 3.72 9.50
N TYR A 19 -5.76 4.88 9.65
CA TYR A 19 -5.38 5.43 10.97
C TYR A 19 -6.60 5.87 11.80
N ALA A 20 -7.61 6.50 11.20
CA ALA A 20 -8.76 7.04 11.91
C ALA A 20 -9.76 5.96 12.37
N LEU A 21 -10.00 4.94 11.54
CA LEU A 21 -11.02 3.92 11.79
C LEU A 21 -10.47 2.69 12.52
N ALA A 22 -9.22 2.31 12.25
CA ALA A 22 -8.63 1.08 12.77
C ALA A 22 -7.16 1.25 13.23
N PRO A 23 -6.88 2.18 14.18
CA PRO A 23 -5.51 2.42 14.64
C PRO A 23 -4.84 1.17 15.23
N SER A 24 -5.60 0.33 15.95
CA SER A 24 -5.09 -0.91 16.54
C SER A 24 -4.71 -1.98 15.51
N LEU A 25 -5.30 -1.95 14.31
CA LEU A 25 -4.91 -2.84 13.22
C LEU A 25 -3.55 -2.46 12.65
N ILE A 26 -3.31 -1.16 12.48
CA ILE A 26 -2.02 -0.62 12.02
C ILE A 26 -0.91 -1.00 13.00
N GLU A 27 -1.12 -0.79 14.31
CA GLU A 27 -0.14 -1.15 15.34
C GLU A 27 0.22 -2.63 15.28
N ARG A 28 -0.78 -3.52 15.20
CA ARG A 28 -0.57 -4.96 15.08
C ARG A 28 0.16 -5.35 13.79
N MET A 29 -0.15 -4.72 12.67
CA MET A 29 0.58 -4.93 11.41
C MET A 29 2.05 -4.50 11.54
N LEU A 30 2.32 -3.36 12.17
CA LEU A 30 3.67 -2.87 12.39
C LEU A 30 4.46 -3.78 13.33
N GLU A 31 3.84 -4.30 14.38
CA GLU A 31 4.45 -5.30 15.26
C GLU A 31 4.79 -6.59 14.51
N ALA A 32 3.86 -7.11 13.70
CA ALA A 32 4.09 -8.29 12.87
C ALA A 32 5.24 -8.06 11.87
N LEU A 33 5.28 -6.89 11.21
CA LEU A 33 6.38 -6.52 10.30
C LEU A 33 7.72 -6.34 11.04
N ARG A 34 7.68 -5.85 12.28
CA ARG A 34 8.87 -5.71 13.14
C ARG A 34 9.44 -7.05 13.57
N ALA A 35 8.59 -8.05 13.82
CA ALA A 35 9.00 -9.40 14.18
C ALA A 35 9.67 -10.16 13.03
N LEU A 36 9.48 -9.74 11.78
CA LEU A 36 10.14 -10.34 10.62
C LEU A 36 11.63 -9.94 10.54
N PRO A 37 12.52 -10.87 10.12
CA PRO A 37 13.90 -10.54 9.80
C PRO A 37 13.96 -9.58 8.61
N GLU A 38 15.03 -8.78 8.53
CA GLU A 38 15.17 -7.69 7.55
C GLU A 38 14.98 -8.17 6.10
N GLN A 39 15.52 -9.34 5.76
CA GLN A 39 15.38 -9.94 4.43
C GLN A 39 13.92 -10.26 4.09
N ALA A 40 13.17 -10.82 5.04
CA ALA A 40 11.75 -11.12 4.85
C ALA A 40 10.93 -9.84 4.72
N ARG A 41 11.22 -8.80 5.53
CA ARG A 41 10.56 -7.50 5.42
C ARG A 41 10.77 -6.86 4.04
N ARG A 42 12.00 -6.94 3.50
CA ARG A 42 12.29 -6.48 2.14
C ARG A 42 11.51 -7.27 1.08
N LEU A 43 11.40 -8.58 1.25
CA LEU A 43 10.67 -9.44 0.33
C LEU A 43 9.16 -9.13 0.34
N VAL A 44 8.56 -8.90 1.51
CA VAL A 44 7.18 -8.41 1.63
C VAL A 44 6.99 -7.09 0.90
N GLY A 45 7.89 -6.12 1.10
CA GLY A 45 7.84 -4.84 0.38
C GLY A 45 7.94 -5.02 -1.13
N LEU A 46 8.83 -5.90 -1.60
CA LEU A 46 8.97 -6.20 -3.03
C LEU A 46 7.69 -6.84 -3.60
N LEU A 47 7.08 -7.77 -2.87
CA LEU A 47 5.82 -8.39 -3.26
C LEU A 47 4.69 -7.36 -3.36
N CYS A 48 4.61 -6.41 -2.43
CA CYS A 48 3.63 -5.31 -2.50
C CYS A 48 3.84 -4.41 -3.72
N VAL A 49 5.09 -4.10 -4.08
CA VAL A 49 5.40 -3.31 -5.28
C VAL A 49 5.02 -4.07 -6.55
N ILE A 50 5.40 -5.34 -6.65
CA ILE A 50 5.11 -6.18 -7.82
C ILE A 50 3.60 -6.37 -7.98
N SER A 51 2.88 -6.65 -6.90
CA SER A 51 1.42 -6.79 -6.95
C SER A 51 0.74 -5.48 -7.34
N GLY A 52 1.18 -4.34 -6.80
CA GLY A 52 0.69 -3.02 -7.20
C GLY A 52 0.93 -2.72 -8.69
N LEU A 53 2.11 -3.09 -9.22
CA LEU A 53 2.43 -2.95 -10.64
C LEU A 53 1.51 -3.82 -11.51
N ILE A 54 1.29 -5.09 -11.15
CA ILE A 54 0.35 -5.98 -11.85
C ILE A 54 -1.07 -5.40 -11.79
N LEU A 55 -1.45 -4.84 -10.64
CA LEU A 55 -2.60 -3.98 -10.37
C LEU A 55 -2.88 -2.98 -11.50
N VAL A 56 -1.98 -2.01 -11.57
CA VAL A 56 -2.04 -0.88 -12.48
C VAL A 56 -1.94 -1.34 -13.93
N TRP A 57 -1.07 -2.31 -14.22
CA TRP A 57 -0.93 -2.86 -15.57
C TRP A 57 -2.20 -3.55 -16.04
N GLY A 58 -2.83 -4.35 -15.18
CA GLY A 58 -4.12 -5.00 -15.47
C GLY A 58 -5.23 -3.98 -15.73
N ALA A 59 -5.30 -2.93 -14.92
CA ALA A 59 -6.26 -1.84 -15.12
C ALA A 59 -6.02 -1.13 -16.47
N TYR A 60 -4.76 -0.81 -16.79
CA TYR A 60 -4.37 -0.22 -18.07
C TYR A 60 -4.77 -1.10 -19.26
N GLN A 61 -4.53 -2.42 -19.19
CA GLN A 61 -4.92 -3.37 -20.23
C GLN A 61 -6.44 -3.47 -20.40
N ALA A 62 -7.21 -3.25 -19.33
CA ALA A 62 -8.66 -3.22 -19.37
C ALA A 62 -9.24 -1.90 -19.92
N GLY A 63 -8.38 -0.96 -20.33
CA GLY A 63 -8.77 0.32 -20.93
C GLY A 63 -9.13 1.41 -19.92
N PHE A 64 -8.72 1.25 -18.66
CA PHE A 64 -8.75 2.33 -17.66
C PHE A 64 -7.54 3.26 -17.77
#